data_AF-A0AAN8D4C3-F1
#
_entry.id   AF-A0AAN8D4C3-F1
#
_cell.length_a   1.000
_cell.length_b   1.000
_cell.length_c   1.000
_cell.angle_alpha   90.00
_cell.angle_beta   90.00
_cell.angle_gamma   90.00
#
_symmetry.space_group_name_H-M   'P 1'
#
loop_
_entity.id
_entity.type
_entity.pdbx_description
1 polymer ?
#
loop_
_entity_poly.entity_id
_entity_poly.type
_entity_poly.pdbx_seq_one_letter_code
_entity_poly.pdbx_strand_id
1 'polypeptide(L)'
;MCSSQGNVLCFTIDFGSGFTSSESSSKTALWRYKFSQLKGSSDDGKTRVKLLFKNAESNQIEMKELEFANLTAVLHCIHSFIAAKVASMDPLFMCSQSFPGNYINS
;
A
#
# COMPACT_ATOMS: atom_id res chain seq x y z
N MET A 1 12.80 -4.74 5.96
CA MET A 1 13.43 -5.44 4.81
C MET A 1 12.65 -6.71 4.56
N CYS A 2 12.49 -7.09 3.31
CA CYS A 2 11.79 -8.30 2.89
C CYS A 2 12.63 -9.04 1.85
N SER A 3 12.22 -10.24 1.45
CA SER A 3 12.86 -10.94 0.35
C SER A 3 11.85 -11.43 -0.68
N SER A 4 12.33 -11.65 -1.90
CA SER A 4 11.57 -12.35 -2.95
C SER A 4 12.54 -13.19 -3.75
N GLN A 5 12.24 -14.50 -3.89
CA GLN A 5 13.10 -15.46 -4.60
C GLN A 5 14.57 -15.42 -4.13
N GLY A 6 14.79 -15.23 -2.82
CA GLY A 6 16.13 -15.15 -2.21
C GLY A 6 16.82 -13.79 -2.26
N ASN A 7 16.29 -12.80 -2.98
CA ASN A 7 16.86 -11.46 -3.07
C ASN A 7 16.33 -10.57 -1.94
N VAL A 8 17.20 -9.81 -1.27
CA VAL A 8 16.80 -8.87 -0.21
C VAL A 8 16.34 -7.55 -0.84
N LEU A 9 15.11 -7.17 -0.52
CA LEU A 9 14.40 -6.03 -1.07
C LEU A 9 14.00 -5.04 0.02
N CYS A 10 13.82 -3.80 -0.40
CA CYS A 10 13.18 -2.76 0.39
C CYS A 10 11.77 -2.53 -0.14
N PHE A 11 10.78 -2.79 0.72
CA PHE A 11 9.36 -2.59 0.44
C PHE A 11 8.85 -1.37 1.21
N THR A 12 8.21 -0.46 0.49
CA THR A 12 7.67 0.78 1.05
C THR A 12 6.24 1.01 0.59
N ILE A 13 5.43 1.60 1.46
CA ILE A 13 4.06 2.00 1.17
C ILE A 13 3.92 3.47 1.52
N ASP A 14 3.48 4.28 0.57
CA ASP A 14 3.21 5.70 0.78
C ASP A 14 1.99 6.17 -0.03
N PHE A 15 1.32 7.21 0.43
CA PHE A 15 0.07 7.71 -0.19
C PHE A 15 0.24 8.23 -1.61
N GLY A 16 1.42 8.71 -1.99
CA GLY A 16 1.69 9.29 -3.30
C GLY A 16 2.05 8.23 -4.33
N SER A 17 2.99 7.36 -4.02
CA SER A 17 3.56 6.36 -4.93
C SER A 17 2.92 4.98 -4.82
N GLY A 18 2.20 4.71 -3.73
CA GLY A 18 1.53 3.44 -3.47
C GLY A 18 2.50 2.40 -2.91
N PHE A 19 2.53 1.23 -3.54
CA PHE A 19 3.38 0.10 -3.19
C PHE A 19 4.64 0.13 -4.06
N THR A 20 5.81 0.21 -3.43
CA THR A 20 7.09 0.17 -4.14
C THR A 20 7.97 -0.93 -3.56
N SER A 21 8.59 -1.71 -4.44
CA SER A 21 9.73 -2.56 -4.07
C SER A 21 10.97 -2.10 -4.81
N SER A 22 12.08 -2.07 -4.10
CA SER A 22 13.38 -1.62 -4.60
C SER A 22 14.49 -2.56 -4.16
N GLU A 23 15.56 -2.57 -4.93
CA GLU A 23 16.76 -3.30 -4.56
C GLU A 23 17.42 -2.62 -3.35
N SER A 24 17.83 -3.41 -2.36
CA SER A 24 18.37 -2.86 -1.11
C SER A 24 19.67 -2.08 -1.30
N SER A 25 20.49 -2.44 -2.29
CA SER A 25 21.80 -1.82 -2.57
C SER A 25 21.70 -0.52 -3.34
N SER A 26 20.90 -0.49 -4.41
CA SER A 26 20.85 0.63 -5.35
C SER A 26 19.67 1.59 -5.14
N LYS A 27 18.68 1.20 -4.30
CA LYS A 27 17.37 1.88 -4.17
C LYS A 27 16.61 2.02 -5.51
N THR A 28 17.06 1.33 -6.55
CA THR A 28 16.37 1.27 -7.84
C THR A 28 15.03 0.57 -7.63
N ALA A 29 13.94 1.20 -8.05
CA ALA A 29 12.63 0.60 -7.97
C ALA A 29 12.54 -0.57 -8.96
N LEU A 30 12.29 -1.77 -8.44
CA LEU A 30 12.04 -2.97 -9.25
C LEU A 30 10.62 -2.93 -9.83
N TRP A 31 9.68 -2.45 -9.03
CA TRP A 31 8.30 -2.25 -9.45
C TRP A 31 7.60 -1.24 -8.53
N ARG A 32 6.56 -0.61 -9.07
CA ARG A 32 5.69 0.33 -8.36
C ARG A 32 4.26 0.19 -8.82
N TYR A 33 3.32 0.13 -7.88
CA TYR A 33 1.88 0.08 -8.16
C TYR A 33 1.12 1.04 -7.26
N LYS A 34 0.14 1.74 -7.84
CA LYS A 34 -0.80 2.58 -7.08
C LYS A 34 -1.78 1.72 -6.28
N PHE A 35 -2.39 2.31 -5.25
CA PHE A 35 -3.46 1.65 -4.47
C PHE A 35 -4.62 1.15 -5.34
N SER A 36 -5.03 1.92 -6.36
CA SER A 36 -6.11 1.53 -7.28
C SER A 36 -5.80 0.30 -8.14
N GLN A 37 -4.52 -0.03 -8.28
CA GLN A 37 -4.07 -1.20 -9.02
C GLN A 37 -4.10 -2.47 -8.16
N LEU A 38 -4.10 -2.37 -6.83
CA LEU A 38 -4.24 -3.55 -5.96
C LEU A 38 -5.66 -4.14 -6.10
N LYS A 39 -5.74 -5.43 -6.41
CA LYS A 39 -6.99 -6.20 -6.57
C LYS A 39 -7.20 -7.23 -5.49
N GLY A 40 -6.14 -7.63 -4.80
CA GLY A 40 -6.22 -8.53 -3.66
C GLY A 40 -4.91 -8.57 -2.91
N SER A 41 -5.02 -8.84 -1.61
CA SER A 41 -3.89 -9.12 -0.72
C SER A 41 -4.22 -10.33 0.12
N SER A 42 -3.27 -11.23 0.30
CA SER A 42 -3.38 -12.37 1.21
C SER A 42 -2.04 -12.71 1.84
N ASP A 43 -2.07 -13.52 2.89
CA ASP A 43 -0.88 -14.03 3.55
C ASP A 43 -1.04 -15.52 3.87
N ASP A 44 0.08 -16.16 4.21
CA ASP A 44 0.13 -17.58 4.58
C ASP A 44 0.07 -17.82 6.11
N GLY A 45 -0.11 -16.77 6.91
CA GLY A 45 -0.06 -16.81 8.37
C GLY A 45 1.32 -17.11 8.97
N LYS A 46 2.38 -17.18 8.16
CA LYS A 46 3.73 -17.51 8.60
C LYS A 46 4.71 -16.38 8.33
N THR A 47 5.02 -16.15 7.06
CA THR A 47 6.06 -15.18 6.65
C THR A 47 5.76 -14.48 5.33
N ARG A 48 4.80 -14.97 4.54
CA ARG A 48 4.62 -14.54 3.15
C ARG A 48 3.36 -13.75 2.95
N VAL A 49 3.50 -12.67 2.17
CA VAL A 49 2.39 -11.86 1.67
C VAL A 49 2.35 -11.97 0.16
N LYS A 50 1.15 -12.15 -0.39
CA LYS A 50 0.85 -12.10 -1.82
C LYS A 50 0.02 -10.88 -2.11
N LEU A 51 0.51 -10.05 -3.02
CA LEU A 51 -0.20 -8.88 -3.52
C LEU A 51 -0.53 -9.08 -5.00
N LEU A 52 -1.79 -8.88 -5.36
CA LEU A 52 -2.30 -8.99 -6.72
C LEU A 52 -2.52 -7.59 -7.27
N PHE A 53 -1.78 -7.23 -8.31
CA PHE A 53 -1.89 -5.93 -8.96
C PHE A 53 -2.41 -6.06 -10.38
N LYS A 54 -3.34 -5.20 -10.79
CA LYS A 54 -3.69 -5.03 -12.19
C LYS A 54 -2.69 -4.08 -12.86
N ASN A 55 -1.91 -4.58 -13.79
CA ASN A 55 -1.00 -3.77 -14.60
C ASN A 55 -1.83 -2.80 -15.47
N ALA A 56 -1.43 -1.53 -15.49
CA ALA A 56 -2.17 -0.48 -16.20
C ALA A 56 -2.03 -0.57 -17.73
N GLU A 57 -0.92 -1.10 -18.21
CA GLU A 57 -0.62 -1.25 -19.64
C GLU A 57 -1.18 -2.56 -20.18
N SER A 58 -0.84 -3.69 -19.57
CA SER A 58 -1.24 -5.01 -20.07
C SER A 58 -2.63 -5.46 -19.63
N ASN A 59 -3.25 -4.76 -18.67
CA ASN A 59 -4.49 -5.15 -17.98
C ASN A 59 -4.45 -6.52 -17.29
N GLN A 60 -3.29 -7.18 -17.22
CA GLN A 60 -3.11 -8.48 -16.58
C GLN A 60 -2.97 -8.34 -15.06
N ILE A 61 -3.30 -9.42 -14.35
CA ILE A 61 -3.04 -9.54 -12.91
C ILE A 61 -1.63 -10.06 -12.70
N GLU A 62 -0.79 -9.26 -12.04
CA GLU A 62 0.54 -9.64 -11.60
C GLU A 62 0.53 -9.96 -10.10
N MET A 63 1.07 -11.13 -9.75
CA MET A 63 1.28 -11.53 -8.37
C MET A 63 2.70 -11.15 -7.93
N LYS A 64 2.82 -10.41 -6.82
CA LYS A 64 4.09 -10.15 -6.15
C LYS A 64 4.06 -10.85 -4.79
N GLU A 65 4.94 -11.82 -4.61
CA GLU A 65 5.13 -12.53 -3.34
C GLU A 65 6.37 -11.98 -2.62
N LEU A 66 6.18 -11.61 -1.35
CA LEU A 66 7.21 -11.06 -0.47
C LEU A 66 7.25 -11.84 0.83
N GLU A 67 8.45 -12.16 1.30
CA GLU A 67 8.70 -12.83 2.57
C GLU A 67 9.25 -11.82 3.60
N PHE A 68 8.72 -11.89 4.82
CA PHE A 68 9.05 -10.99 5.91
C PHE A 68 9.38 -11.78 7.18
N ALA A 69 10.40 -11.33 7.91
CA ALA A 69 10.77 -11.94 9.19
C ALA A 69 9.72 -11.67 10.30
N ASN A 70 9.04 -10.52 10.25
CA ASN A 70 7.95 -10.17 11.15
C ASN A 70 6.70 -9.86 10.34
N LEU A 71 5.97 -10.90 9.95
CA LEU A 71 4.77 -10.81 9.14
C LEU A 71 3.68 -9.97 9.83
N THR A 72 3.44 -10.20 11.11
CA THR A 72 2.36 -9.54 11.87
C THR A 72 2.48 -8.02 11.84
N ALA A 73 3.66 -7.48 12.15
CA ALA A 73 3.90 -6.03 12.11
C ALA A 73 3.65 -5.45 10.70
N VAL A 74 4.09 -6.17 9.67
CA VAL A 74 3.92 -5.74 8.27
C VAL A 74 2.47 -5.76 7.84
N LEU A 75 1.72 -6.81 8.20
CA LEU A 75 0.28 -6.90 7.92
C LEU A 75 -0.50 -5.77 8.60
N HIS A 76 -0.18 -5.45 9.86
CA HIS A 76 -0.79 -4.29 10.53
C HIS A 76 -0.53 -2.99 9.75
N CYS A 77 0.71 -2.75 9.33
CA CYS A 77 1.04 -1.57 8.53
C CYS A 77 0.26 -1.53 7.20
N ILE A 78 0.23 -2.63 6.46
CA ILE A 78 -0.49 -2.73 5.18
C ILE A 78 -1.98 -2.43 5.39
N HIS A 79 -2.60 -3.09 6.37
CA HIS A 79 -4.02 -2.89 6.68
C HIS A 79 -4.32 -1.45 7.11
N SER A 80 -3.51 -0.85 7.98
CA SER A 80 -3.69 0.54 8.40
C SER A 80 -3.58 1.52 7.23
N PHE A 81 -2.61 1.34 6.34
CA PHE A 81 -2.47 2.20 5.15
C PHE A 81 -3.64 2.05 4.18
N ILE A 82 -4.12 0.81 3.95
CA ILE A 82 -5.27 0.57 3.08
C ILE A 82 -6.53 1.16 3.71
N ALA A 83 -6.78 0.93 5.00
CA ALA A 83 -7.93 1.49 5.72
C ALA A 83 -7.90 3.03 5.69
N ALA A 84 -6.75 3.65 5.96
CA ALA A 84 -6.59 5.09 5.88
C ALA A 84 -6.82 5.61 4.45
N LYS A 85 -6.36 4.87 3.42
CA LYS A 85 -6.63 5.23 2.02
C LYS A 85 -8.12 5.16 1.70
N VAL A 86 -8.80 4.10 2.13
CA VAL A 86 -10.26 3.96 1.95
C VAL A 86 -11.01 5.09 2.65
N ALA A 87 -10.66 5.41 3.90
CA ALA A 87 -11.26 6.52 4.65
C ALA A 87 -11.03 7.88 3.97
N SER A 88 -9.86 8.11 3.36
CA SER A 88 -9.59 9.35 2.60
C SER A 88 -10.43 9.52 1.33
N MET A 89 -11.06 8.44 0.86
CA MET A 89 -11.92 8.43 -0.32
C MET A 89 -13.42 8.46 0.05
N ASP A 90 -13.75 8.50 1.35
CA ASP A 90 -15.11 8.64 1.84
C ASP A 90 -15.59 10.11 1.63
N PRO A 91 -16.69 10.33 0.89
CA PRO A 91 -17.25 11.67 0.68
C PRO A 91 -17.53 12.44 1.98
N LEU A 92 -17.91 11.74 3.06
CA LEU A 92 -18.19 12.34 4.36
C LEU A 92 -16.91 12.83 5.06
N PHE A 93 -15.76 12.19 4.82
CA PHE A 93 -14.46 12.65 5.31
C PHE A 93 -13.87 13.79 4.46
N MET A 94 -14.25 13.93 3.17
CA MET A 94 -13.85 15.10 2.38
C MET A 94 -14.59 16.40 2.78
N CYS A 95 -15.76 16.29 3.43
CA CYS A 95 -16.50 17.45 3.94
C CYS A 95 -15.94 18.04 5.25
N SER A 96 -15.01 17.37 5.95
CA SER A 96 -14.50 17.85 7.23
C SER A 96 -13.44 18.97 7.14
N GLN A 97 -13.21 19.56 5.95
CA GLN A 97 -12.43 20.79 5.80
C GLN A 97 -13.28 22.05 5.62
N SER A 98 -14.60 21.96 5.71
CA SER A 98 -15.45 23.14 5.87
C SER A 98 -15.59 23.42 7.37
N PHE A 99 -14.63 24.13 7.96
CA PHE A 99 -14.88 24.77 9.26
C PHE A 99 -16.12 25.68 9.08
N PRO A 100 -17.22 25.48 9.83
CA PRO A 100 -18.26 26.48 9.90
C PRO A 100 -17.66 27.60 10.75
N GLY A 101 -17.09 28.60 10.07
CA GLY A 101 -16.75 29.87 10.68
C GLY A 101 -18.02 30.45 11.30
N ASN A 102 -18.05 30.45 12.63
CA ASN A 102 -18.99 31.24 13.41
C ASN A 102 -18.98 32.68 12.91
N TYR A 103 -20.11 33.17 12.42
CA TYR A 103 -20.45 34.58 12.50
C TYR A 103 -21.88 34.71 13.02
N ILE A 104 -21.97 34.78 14.35
CA ILE A 104 -23.09 35.39 15.05
C ILE A 104 -22.90 36.91 14.89
N ASN A 105 -23.84 37.59 14.25
CA ASN A 105 -24.09 39.03 14.42
C ASN A 105 -25.62 39.17 14.43
N SER A 106 -26.20 39.38 15.63
CA SER A 106 -26.65 40.68 16.17
C SER A 106 -27.83 41.25 15.40
#